data_AF-A0A3S3C883-F1
#
_entry.id   AF-A0A3S3C883-F1
#
_cell.length_a   1.000
_cell.length_b   1.000
_cell.length_c   1.000
_cell.angle_alpha   90.00
_cell.angle_beta   90.00
_cell.angle_gamma   90.00
#
_symmetry.space_group_name_H-M   'P 1'
#
loop_
_entity.id
_entity.type
_entity.pdbx_description
1 polymer ?
#
loop_
_entity_poly.entity_id
_entity_poly.type
_entity_poly.pdbx_seq_one_letter_code
_entity_poly.pdbx_strand_id
1 'polypeptide(L)'
;MITVLAGEAIDYVAADAVEGFNPGHDVCRLLVNAALARLRDQDGRELPNLEFPLEAGALRRETTSRGGIELHLDAGAFDRKLGAIANYPELTEEADRLRAAHGLASLGVERLSPVDYHLDISECSEQPPAYERWGEQRVQSGYYKTVLRFKEHVEPLARQLAP
;
A
#
# COMPACT_ATOMS: atom_id res chain seq x y z
N MET A 1 5.31 -15.51 17.60
CA MET A 1 5.08 -16.55 16.57
C MET A 1 4.32 -15.89 15.42
N ILE A 2 5.03 -15.45 14.38
CA ILE A 2 4.41 -14.85 13.18
C ILE A 2 3.74 -15.99 12.41
N THR A 3 2.41 -16.04 12.47
CA THR A 3 1.66 -17.30 12.28
C THR A 3 1.05 -17.48 10.90
N VAL A 4 1.08 -16.47 10.00
CA VAL A 4 0.51 -16.60 8.65
C VAL A 4 1.58 -16.90 7.59
N LEU A 5 2.78 -16.31 7.69
CA LEU A 5 3.82 -16.46 6.65
C LEU A 5 4.65 -17.75 6.80
N ALA A 6 4.93 -18.17 8.04
CA ALA A 6 5.87 -19.26 8.31
C ALA A 6 5.35 -20.67 7.93
N GLY A 7 4.03 -20.84 7.79
CA GLY A 7 3.40 -22.14 7.52
C GLY A 7 2.92 -22.37 6.08
N GLU A 8 2.99 -21.35 5.22
CA GLU A 8 2.37 -21.36 3.89
C GLU A 8 3.43 -21.39 2.78
N ALA A 9 3.10 -22.09 1.68
CA ALA A 9 3.86 -22.06 0.44
C ALA A 9 3.57 -20.75 -0.29
N ILE A 10 4.33 -19.71 0.06
CA ILE A 10 4.22 -18.34 -0.46
C ILE A 10 5.43 -18.08 -1.35
N ASP A 11 5.17 -17.67 -2.60
CA ASP A 11 6.20 -17.29 -3.57
C ASP A 11 6.63 -15.83 -3.42
N TYR A 12 5.71 -14.94 -3.06
CA TYR A 12 5.94 -13.51 -2.83
C TYR A 12 4.84 -12.90 -1.97
N VAL A 13 5.11 -11.74 -1.38
CA VAL A 13 4.12 -10.93 -0.64
C VAL A 13 3.94 -9.61 -1.34
N ALA A 14 2.70 -9.20 -1.60
CA ALA A 14 2.35 -7.91 -2.17
C ALA A 14 1.44 -7.14 -1.21
N ALA A 15 1.66 -5.83 -1.09
CA ALA A 15 0.85 -4.94 -0.25
C ALA A 15 0.85 -3.51 -0.80
N ASP A 16 0.14 -2.60 -0.15
CA ASP A 16 0.06 -1.19 -0.55
C ASP A 16 1.45 -0.54 -0.61
N ALA A 17 1.68 0.35 -1.57
CA ALA A 17 2.85 1.24 -1.55
C ALA A 17 2.67 2.32 -0.47
N VAL A 18 3.78 2.91 0.03
CA VAL A 18 3.68 4.12 0.86
C VAL A 18 3.43 5.32 -0.05
N GLU A 19 2.29 5.97 0.14
CA GLU A 19 1.82 7.05 -0.74
C GLU A 19 1.56 8.35 0.03
N GLY A 20 1.46 8.29 1.37
CA GLY A 20 1.10 9.45 2.18
C GLY A 20 -0.34 9.95 1.92
N PHE A 21 -1.15 9.14 1.24
CA PHE A 21 -2.55 9.42 0.95
C PHE A 21 -3.45 9.00 2.12
N ASN A 22 -3.24 7.79 2.65
CA ASN A 22 -3.98 7.30 3.81
C ASN A 22 -3.02 6.57 4.76
N PRO A 23 -2.93 7.03 6.02
CA PRO A 23 -1.94 6.53 6.97
C PRO A 23 -2.17 5.06 7.35
N GLY A 24 -3.37 4.52 7.13
CA GLY A 24 -3.67 3.10 7.31
C GLY A 24 -2.87 2.22 6.35
N HIS A 25 -2.79 2.60 5.07
CA HIS A 25 -2.01 1.85 4.07
C HIS A 25 -0.50 1.93 4.38
N ASP A 26 -0.01 3.12 4.72
CA ASP A 26 1.39 3.32 5.11
C ASP A 26 1.77 2.46 6.33
N VAL A 27 0.87 2.33 7.32
CA VAL A 27 1.07 1.44 8.47
C VAL A 27 0.98 -0.04 8.09
N CYS A 28 0.03 -0.45 7.24
CA CYS A 28 -0.04 -1.82 6.74
C CYS A 28 1.25 -2.23 6.02
N ARG A 29 1.81 -1.34 5.21
CA ARG A 29 3.12 -1.52 4.58
C ARG A 29 4.23 -1.72 5.62
N LEU A 30 4.31 -0.89 6.66
CA LEU A 30 5.29 -1.07 7.75
C LEU A 30 5.15 -2.44 8.43
N LEU A 31 3.92 -2.90 8.68
CA LEU A 31 3.66 -4.20 9.29
C LEU A 31 4.15 -5.36 8.41
N VAL A 32 3.91 -5.30 7.10
CA VAL A 32 4.39 -6.30 6.14
C VAL A 32 5.92 -6.32 6.10
N ASN A 33 6.55 -5.15 6.01
CA ASN A 33 8.01 -5.04 5.97
C ASN A 33 8.66 -5.58 7.26
N ALA A 34 8.05 -5.31 8.41
CA ALA A 34 8.50 -5.82 9.70
C ALA A 34 8.30 -7.33 9.86
N ALA A 35 7.20 -7.87 9.34
CA ALA A 35 6.94 -9.31 9.37
C ALA A 35 7.94 -10.08 8.50
N LEU A 36 8.26 -9.55 7.31
CA LEU A 36 9.26 -10.14 6.42
C LEU A 36 10.68 -10.04 6.97
N ALA A 37 11.04 -8.92 7.60
CA ALA A 37 12.33 -8.78 8.28
C ALA A 37 12.47 -9.83 9.39
N ARG A 38 11.44 -10.02 10.22
CA ARG A 38 11.45 -11.06 11.26
C ARG A 38 11.47 -12.48 10.70
N LEU A 39 10.76 -12.76 9.61
CA LEU A 39 10.79 -14.07 8.96
C LEU A 39 12.20 -14.42 8.48
N ARG A 40 12.89 -13.47 7.86
CA ARG A 40 14.29 -13.62 7.46
C ARG A 40 15.19 -13.86 8.68
N ASP A 41 15.03 -13.05 9.74
CA ASP A 41 15.91 -13.10 10.91
C ASP A 41 15.69 -14.38 11.76
N GLN A 42 14.48 -14.93 11.78
CA GLN A 42 14.13 -16.13 12.57
C GLN A 42 14.32 -17.44 11.81
N ASP A 43 13.90 -17.49 10.55
CA ASP A 43 13.80 -18.74 9.79
C ASP A 43 14.78 -18.78 8.59
N GLY A 44 15.51 -17.70 8.33
CA GLY A 44 16.40 -17.57 7.17
C GLY A 44 15.67 -17.51 5.82
N ARG A 45 14.33 -17.45 5.84
CA ARG A 45 13.50 -17.42 4.64
C ARG A 45 13.35 -16.01 4.11
N GLU A 46 13.90 -15.76 2.93
CA GLU A 46 13.68 -14.52 2.18
C GLU A 46 12.51 -14.69 1.21
N LEU A 47 11.52 -13.79 1.32
CA LEU A 47 10.40 -13.71 0.38
C LEU A 47 10.47 -12.39 -0.39
N PRO A 48 10.24 -12.40 -1.72
CA PRO A 48 10.07 -11.17 -2.49
C PRO A 48 8.98 -10.29 -1.88
N ASN A 49 9.35 -9.05 -1.56
CA ASN A 49 8.47 -8.04 -1.02
C ASN A 49 8.09 -7.06 -2.13
N LEU A 50 6.83 -7.09 -2.53
CA LEU A 50 6.31 -6.30 -3.63
C LEU A 50 5.28 -5.28 -3.14
N GLU A 51 5.10 -4.23 -3.92
CA GLU A 51 4.12 -3.17 -3.69
C GLU A 51 3.29 -2.87 -4.92
N PHE A 52 2.07 -2.37 -4.70
CA PHE A 52 1.24 -1.76 -5.72
C PHE A 52 0.75 -0.38 -5.24
N PRO A 53 0.80 0.66 -6.07
CA PRO A 53 0.18 1.93 -5.74
C PRO A 53 -1.34 1.84 -5.86
N LEU A 54 -2.05 2.52 -4.95
CA LEU A 54 -3.49 2.77 -5.08
C LEU A 54 -3.73 4.14 -5.71
N GLU A 55 -2.82 5.08 -5.48
CA GLU A 55 -2.86 6.47 -5.90
C GLU A 55 -1.57 6.79 -6.66
N ALA A 56 -1.42 6.23 -7.87
CA ALA A 56 -0.16 6.27 -8.64
C ALA A 56 0.42 7.69 -8.85
N GLY A 57 -0.40 8.74 -8.80
CA GLY A 57 0.04 10.13 -8.87
C GLY A 57 0.66 10.70 -7.58
N ALA A 58 0.51 10.00 -6.44
CA ALA A 58 1.04 10.40 -5.14
C ALA A 58 2.43 9.81 -4.84
N LEU A 59 2.90 8.85 -5.65
CA LEU A 59 4.23 8.28 -5.52
C LEU A 59 5.31 9.33 -5.82
N ARG A 60 6.24 9.54 -4.88
CA ARG A 60 7.44 10.36 -5.13
C ARG A 60 8.59 9.59 -5.74
N ARG A 61 8.51 8.27 -5.72
CA ARG A 61 9.59 7.36 -6.13
C ARG A 61 9.15 6.61 -7.36
N GLU A 62 10.02 6.58 -8.37
CA GLU A 62 9.87 5.66 -9.49
C GLU A 62 10.11 4.24 -8.96
N THR A 63 9.12 3.38 -9.14
CA THR A 63 9.24 1.98 -8.78
C THR A 63 10.16 1.27 -9.77
N THR A 64 11.10 0.47 -9.27
CA THR A 64 12.01 -0.25 -10.16
C THR A 64 11.25 -1.32 -10.96
N SER A 65 11.46 -1.38 -12.27
CA SER A 65 10.86 -2.41 -13.12
C SER A 65 11.55 -3.77 -12.99
N ARG A 66 12.79 -3.78 -12.47
CA ARG A 66 13.60 -5.00 -12.37
C ARG A 66 13.11 -5.86 -11.21
N GLY A 67 12.50 -7.00 -11.54
CA GLY A 67 11.90 -7.90 -10.54
C GLY A 67 10.44 -7.59 -10.23
N GLY A 68 9.83 -6.63 -10.94
CA GLY A 68 8.39 -6.40 -10.89
C GLY A 68 7.60 -7.47 -11.63
N ILE A 69 6.32 -7.60 -11.28
CA ILE A 69 5.36 -8.49 -11.92
C ILE A 69 4.31 -7.61 -12.60
N GLU A 70 4.06 -7.87 -13.88
CA GLU A 70 2.92 -7.29 -14.60
C GLU A 70 1.95 -8.41 -14.96
N LEU A 71 0.72 -8.30 -14.50
CA LEU A 71 -0.36 -9.23 -14.77
C LEU A 71 -1.33 -8.61 -15.77
N HIS A 72 -1.55 -9.29 -16.88
CA HIS A 72 -2.61 -8.96 -17.84
C HIS A 72 -3.77 -9.90 -17.55
N LEU A 73 -4.86 -9.34 -17.03
CA LEU A 73 -6.04 -10.12 -16.69
C LEU A 73 -6.70 -10.63 -17.96
N ASP A 74 -6.89 -11.95 -18.05
CA ASP A 74 -7.78 -12.52 -19.04
C ASP A 74 -9.23 -12.07 -18.80
N ALA A 75 -10.11 -12.31 -19.77
CA ALA A 75 -11.50 -11.90 -19.68
C ALA A 75 -12.19 -12.45 -18.42
N GLY A 76 -11.91 -13.71 -18.03
CA GLY A 76 -12.53 -14.32 -16.87
C GLY A 76 -12.04 -13.73 -15.55
N ALA A 77 -10.75 -13.42 -15.43
CA ALA A 77 -10.18 -12.74 -14.27
C ALA A 77 -10.67 -11.30 -14.17
N PHE A 78 -10.75 -10.61 -15.31
CA PHE A 78 -11.26 -9.25 -15.39
C PHE A 78 -12.74 -9.16 -14.96
N ASP A 79 -13.58 -10.07 -15.46
CA ASP A 79 -15.00 -10.14 -15.07
C ASP A 79 -15.16 -10.40 -13.57
N ARG A 80 -14.33 -11.28 -12.97
CA ARG A 80 -14.34 -11.50 -11.52
C ARG A 80 -13.95 -10.25 -10.74
N LYS A 81 -12.97 -9.49 -11.22
CA LYS A 81 -12.56 -8.20 -10.60
C LYS A 81 -13.70 -7.18 -10.66
N LEU A 82 -14.35 -7.04 -11.81
CA LEU A 82 -15.51 -6.14 -11.93
C LEU A 82 -16.68 -6.59 -11.05
N GLY A 83 -16.93 -7.90 -10.96
CA GLY A 83 -17.92 -8.46 -10.03
C GLY A 83 -17.59 -8.17 -8.57
N ALA A 84 -16.32 -8.25 -8.17
CA ALA A 84 -15.89 -7.92 -6.81
C ALA A 84 -16.11 -6.43 -6.50
N ILE A 85 -15.76 -5.54 -7.42
CA ILE A 85 -16.00 -4.08 -7.29
C ILE A 85 -17.50 -3.81 -7.14
N ALA A 86 -18.34 -4.41 -7.99
CA ALA A 86 -19.79 -4.21 -7.95
C ALA A 86 -20.44 -4.73 -6.65
N ASN A 87 -19.84 -5.74 -6.02
CA ASN A 87 -20.32 -6.31 -4.75
C ASN A 87 -19.79 -5.58 -3.51
N TYR A 88 -19.06 -4.47 -3.67
CA TYR A 88 -18.52 -3.69 -2.56
C TYR A 88 -18.90 -2.20 -2.72
N PRO A 89 -20.14 -1.83 -2.34
CA PRO A 89 -20.71 -0.51 -2.60
C PRO A 89 -19.87 0.67 -2.08
N GLU A 90 -19.14 0.46 -0.99
CA GLU A 90 -18.24 1.44 -0.39
C GLU A 90 -17.11 1.90 -1.32
N LEU A 91 -16.75 1.09 -2.33
CA LEU A 91 -15.74 1.45 -3.35
C LEU A 91 -16.34 2.05 -4.62
N THR A 92 -17.65 2.22 -4.73
CA THR A 92 -18.30 2.69 -5.97
C THR A 92 -17.70 4.01 -6.46
N GLU A 93 -17.58 5.00 -5.57
CA GLU A 93 -17.04 6.31 -5.94
C GLU A 93 -15.57 6.24 -6.38
N GLU A 94 -14.77 5.40 -5.74
CA GLU A 94 -13.35 5.21 -6.07
C GLU A 94 -13.20 4.51 -7.43
N ALA A 95 -13.96 3.44 -7.65
CA ALA A 95 -13.97 2.72 -8.92
C ALA A 95 -14.42 3.62 -10.08
N ASP A 96 -15.43 4.46 -9.87
CA ASP A 96 -15.90 5.42 -10.87
C ASP A 96 -14.86 6.51 -11.16
N ARG A 97 -14.17 7.02 -10.13
CA ARG A 97 -13.05 7.97 -10.30
C ARG A 97 -11.92 7.37 -11.15
N LEU A 98 -11.45 6.17 -10.79
CA LEU A 98 -10.38 5.49 -11.52
C LEU A 98 -10.78 5.19 -12.97
N ARG A 99 -12.03 4.75 -13.18
CA ARG A 99 -12.56 4.51 -14.51
C ARG A 99 -12.64 5.80 -15.34
N ALA A 100 -13.02 6.92 -14.73
CA ALA A 100 -13.07 8.21 -15.42
C ALA A 100 -11.68 8.73 -15.77
N ALA A 101 -10.70 8.55 -14.90
CA ALA A 101 -9.33 9.01 -15.08
C ALA A 101 -8.52 8.17 -16.10
N HIS A 102 -8.69 6.85 -16.08
CA HIS A 102 -7.80 5.93 -16.80
C HIS A 102 -8.53 4.99 -17.78
N GLY A 103 -9.86 5.05 -17.84
CA GLY A 103 -10.67 4.14 -18.64
C GLY A 103 -10.80 2.76 -18.01
N LEU A 104 -11.86 2.04 -18.37
CA LEU A 104 -12.16 0.73 -17.78
C LEU A 104 -11.08 -0.33 -18.06
N ALA A 105 -10.48 -0.29 -19.26
CA ALA A 105 -9.45 -1.26 -19.66
C ALA A 105 -8.18 -1.17 -18.81
N SER A 106 -7.92 -0.04 -18.14
CA SER A 106 -6.76 0.12 -17.26
C SER A 106 -6.81 -0.83 -16.05
N LEU A 107 -8.02 -1.21 -15.60
CA LEU A 107 -8.20 -2.17 -14.51
C LEU A 107 -7.78 -3.60 -14.88
N GLY A 108 -7.55 -3.88 -16.18
CA GLY A 108 -7.13 -5.17 -16.70
C GLY A 108 -5.62 -5.42 -16.62
N VAL A 109 -4.83 -4.43 -16.20
CA VAL A 109 -3.39 -4.57 -15.98
C VAL A 109 -3.07 -4.28 -14.52
N GLU A 110 -2.41 -5.23 -13.86
CA GLU A 110 -1.96 -5.08 -12.47
C GLU A 110 -0.44 -5.11 -12.42
N ARG A 111 0.16 -4.23 -11.64
CA ARG A 111 1.61 -4.08 -11.53
C ARG A 111 2.04 -4.17 -10.08
N LEU A 112 3.02 -5.03 -9.83
CA LEU A 112 3.69 -5.18 -8.56
C LEU A 112 5.16 -4.82 -8.75
N SER A 113 5.72 -3.99 -7.89
CA SER A 113 7.13 -3.59 -7.94
C SER A 113 7.87 -3.97 -6.66
N PRO A 114 9.18 -4.29 -6.72
CA PRO A 114 9.95 -4.59 -5.52
C PRO A 114 10.05 -3.40 -4.57
N VAL A 115 9.97 -3.68 -3.27
CA VAL A 115 10.19 -2.72 -2.19
C VAL A 115 11.67 -2.65 -1.83
N ASP A 116 12.21 -1.44 -1.73
CA ASP A 116 13.63 -1.18 -1.43
C ASP A 116 13.87 -0.27 -0.21
N TYR A 117 12.82 0.26 0.42
CA TYR A 117 12.91 1.22 1.53
C TYR A 117 12.77 0.59 2.92
N HIS A 118 12.57 -0.72 3.02
CA HIS A 118 12.44 -1.45 4.29
C HIS A 118 11.50 -0.75 5.29
N LEU A 119 11.95 -0.38 6.48
CA LEU A 119 11.15 0.34 7.47
C LEU A 119 11.30 1.87 7.38
N ASP A 120 12.21 2.39 6.56
CA ASP A 120 12.39 3.83 6.39
C ASP A 120 11.49 4.35 5.28
N ILE A 121 10.30 4.79 5.67
CA ILE A 121 9.27 5.27 4.73
C ILE A 121 9.26 6.79 4.56
N SER A 122 10.25 7.50 5.13
CA SER A 122 10.24 8.96 5.23
C SER A 122 10.33 9.68 3.88
N GLU A 123 10.99 9.06 2.91
CA GLU A 123 11.17 9.60 1.55
C GLU A 123 10.15 9.07 0.53
N CYS A 124 9.25 8.17 0.92
CA CYS A 124 8.30 7.55 -0.01
C CYS A 124 7.17 8.51 -0.46
N SER A 125 6.83 9.50 0.37
CA SER A 125 5.74 10.46 0.09
C SER A 125 6.14 11.91 0.31
N GLU A 126 5.27 12.83 -0.08
CA GLU A 126 5.43 14.26 0.23
C GLU A 126 5.40 14.50 1.74
N GLN A 127 6.07 15.57 2.18
CA GLN A 127 6.09 16.01 3.56
C GLN A 127 5.62 17.48 3.65
N PRO A 128 4.51 17.77 4.37
CA PRO A 128 3.66 16.81 5.07
C PRO A 128 2.82 15.97 4.07
N PRO A 129 2.52 14.70 4.41
CA PRO A 129 1.71 13.84 3.54
C PRO A 129 0.28 14.37 3.37
N ALA A 130 -0.39 13.94 2.30
CA ALA A 130 -1.70 14.46 1.91
C ALA A 130 -2.76 14.27 3.01
N TYR A 131 -2.72 13.15 3.74
CA TYR A 131 -3.65 12.91 4.85
C TYR A 131 -3.52 13.95 5.98
N GLU A 132 -2.37 14.58 6.18
CA GLU A 132 -2.23 15.64 7.18
C GLU A 132 -2.98 16.88 6.74
N ARG A 133 -2.84 17.27 5.47
CA ARG A 133 -3.52 18.44 4.90
C ARG A 133 -5.04 18.27 4.97
N TRP A 134 -5.55 17.08 4.65
CA TRP A 134 -6.97 16.78 4.82
C TRP A 134 -7.40 16.72 6.28
N GLY A 135 -6.58 16.13 7.14
CA GLY A 135 -6.82 16.09 8.58
C GLY A 135 -6.95 17.49 9.18
N GLU A 136 -6.09 18.43 8.79
CA GLU A 136 -6.16 19.84 9.19
C GLU A 136 -7.48 20.49 8.79
N GLN A 137 -7.91 20.30 7.55
CA GLN A 137 -9.20 20.80 7.06
C GLN A 137 -10.37 20.21 7.87
N ARG A 138 -10.31 18.91 8.20
CA ARG A 138 -11.34 18.24 8.99
C ARG A 138 -11.36 18.74 10.44
N VAL A 139 -10.21 19.04 11.04
CA VAL A 139 -10.14 19.65 12.38
C VAL A 139 -10.69 21.08 12.36
N GLN A 140 -10.32 21.88 11.36
CA GLN A 140 -10.87 23.24 11.18
C GLN A 140 -12.40 23.23 11.01
N SER A 141 -12.95 22.22 10.35
CA SER A 141 -14.41 22.04 10.22
C SER A 141 -15.11 21.54 11.49
N GLY A 142 -14.35 21.18 12.54
CA GLY A 142 -14.87 20.63 13.79
C GLY A 142 -15.21 19.13 13.73
N TYR A 143 -14.91 18.44 12.63
CA TYR A 143 -15.20 17.01 12.47
C TYR A 143 -14.28 16.14 13.34
N TYR A 144 -13.01 16.51 13.44
CA TYR A 144 -12.02 15.86 14.31
C TYR A 144 -11.44 16.84 15.33
N LYS A 145 -10.92 16.31 16.44
CA LYS A 145 -10.25 17.12 17.49
C LYS A 145 -8.78 17.37 17.19
N THR A 146 -8.12 16.42 16.55
CA THR A 146 -6.67 16.43 16.34
C THR A 146 -6.34 15.85 14.97
N VAL A 147 -5.21 16.30 14.41
CA VAL A 147 -4.68 15.82 13.13
C VAL A 147 -3.70 14.69 13.41
N LEU A 148 -3.79 13.60 12.65
CA LEU A 148 -2.74 12.58 12.66
C LEU A 148 -1.52 13.12 11.90
N ARG A 149 -0.36 13.16 12.56
CA ARG A 149 0.93 13.60 12.02
C ARG A 149 1.85 12.43 11.72
N PHE A 150 2.49 12.42 10.55
CA PHE A 150 3.50 11.44 10.15
C PHE A 150 4.62 11.33 11.18
N LYS A 151 5.29 12.44 11.47
CA LYS A 151 6.46 12.48 12.36
C LYS A 151 6.14 12.08 13.80
N GLU A 152 4.93 12.37 14.28
CA GLU A 152 4.54 12.11 15.67
C GLU A 152 3.86 10.75 15.87
N HIS A 153 3.14 10.25 14.86
CA HIS A 153 2.27 9.08 15.01
C HIS A 153 2.67 7.90 14.14
N VAL A 154 3.19 8.13 12.92
CA VAL A 154 3.48 7.06 11.95
C VAL A 154 4.96 6.67 11.96
N GLU A 155 5.87 7.63 11.81
CA GLU A 155 7.32 7.39 11.80
C GLU A 155 7.82 6.65 13.07
N PRO A 156 7.32 6.93 14.29
CA PRO A 156 7.73 6.17 15.47
C PRO A 156 7.37 4.68 15.42
N LEU A 157 6.35 4.29 14.66
CA LEU A 157 5.95 2.89 14.52
C LEU A 157 7.03 2.09 13.79
N ALA A 158 7.68 2.66 12.77
CA ALA A 158 8.79 2.01 12.07
C ALA A 158 9.91 1.62 13.05
N ARG A 159 10.21 2.46 14.04
CA ARG A 159 11.21 2.18 15.07
C ARG A 159 10.79 1.08 16.03
N GLN A 160 9.50 1.03 16.40
CA GLN A 160 8.97 -0.01 17.29
C GLN A 160 8.82 -1.36 16.59
N LEU A 161 8.62 -1.33 15.27
CA LEU A 161 8.50 -2.51 14.42
C LEU A 161 9.84 -3.06 13.95
N ALA A 162 10.95 -2.34 14.13
CA ALA A 162 12.27 -2.89 13.85
C ALA A 162 12.49 -4.21 14.63
N PRO A 163 13.08 -5.23 14.00
CA PRO A 163 13.45 -6.48 14.69
C PRO A 163 14.53 -6.25 15.74
#